data_AF-A0A0F9BGE3-F1
#
_entry.id   AF-A0A0F9BGE3-F1
#
_cell.length_a   1.000
_cell.length_b   1.000
_cell.length_c   1.000
_cell.angle_alpha   90.00
_cell.angle_beta   90.00
_cell.angle_gamma   90.00
#
_symmetry.space_group_name_H-M   'P 1'
#
loop_
_entity.id
_entity.type
_entity.pdbx_description
1 polymer ?
#
loop_
_entity_poly.entity_id
_entity_poly.type
_entity_poly.pdbx_seq_one_letter_code
_entity_poly.pdbx_strand_id
1 'polypeptide(L)'
;MQILGNSYLILAELPVQWVPSASQIPRPQQGAEPAMYPVWLMDSLGVRASVFVSCPICDAPLGLSPGSIHEQEGWNKVPPEVYMMVGCSRCSGSYLIEDTRAYCLSLLPAQTTRSSVPRFVVAKGQEPVS
;
A
#
# COMPACT_ATOMS: atom_id res chain seq x y z
N MET A 1 21.08 -7.99 -5.81
CA MET A 1 20.52 -7.06 -4.81
C MET A 1 20.33 -5.71 -5.49
N GLN A 2 19.10 -5.29 -5.70
CA GLN A 2 18.77 -4.09 -6.46
C GLN A 2 18.38 -2.97 -5.49
N ILE A 3 18.89 -1.76 -5.72
CA ILE A 3 18.56 -0.58 -4.92
C ILE A 3 17.51 0.22 -5.71
N LEU A 4 16.43 0.60 -5.05
CA LEU A 4 15.43 1.50 -5.62
C LEU A 4 15.74 2.93 -5.14
N GLY A 5 16.32 3.73 -6.05
CA GLY A 5 16.88 5.03 -5.72
C GLY A 5 18.08 4.92 -4.77
N ASN A 6 18.14 5.80 -3.76
CA ASN A 6 19.19 5.80 -2.73
C ASN A 6 18.69 5.38 -1.33
N SER A 7 17.41 4.99 -1.22
CA SER A 7 16.73 4.89 0.08
C SER A 7 16.16 3.51 0.38
N TYR A 8 16.06 2.61 -0.61
CA TYR A 8 15.44 1.30 -0.43
C TYR A 8 16.25 0.18 -1.06
N LEU A 9 16.42 -0.91 -0.31
CA LEU A 9 16.87 -2.20 -0.82
C LEU A 9 15.65 -3.05 -1.19
N ILE A 10 15.68 -3.63 -2.39
CA ILE A 10 14.73 -4.68 -2.78
C ILE A 10 15.21 -5.99 -2.16
N LEU A 11 14.44 -6.50 -1.20
CA LEU A 11 14.69 -7.76 -0.51
C LEU A 11 14.16 -8.96 -1.31
N ALA A 12 12.99 -8.79 -1.92
CA ALA A 12 12.32 -9.83 -2.71
C ALA A 12 11.38 -9.19 -3.73
N GLU A 13 11.15 -9.90 -4.83
CA GLU A 13 10.09 -9.63 -5.79
C GLU A 13 8.97 -10.64 -5.57
N LEU A 14 7.73 -10.17 -5.59
CA LEU A 14 6.53 -10.93 -5.32
C LEU A 14 5.60 -10.81 -6.54
N PRO A 15 5.00 -11.90 -7.03
CA PRO A 15 3.97 -11.81 -8.05
C PRO A 15 2.73 -11.11 -7.51
N VAL A 16 2.11 -10.27 -8.36
CA VAL A 16 0.80 -9.66 -8.10
C VAL A 16 -0.23 -10.33 -9.00
N GLN A 17 -1.28 -10.87 -8.41
CA GLN A 17 -2.35 -11.58 -9.09
C GLN A 17 -3.70 -10.96 -8.73
N TRP A 18 -4.25 -10.18 -9.64
CA TRP A 18 -5.57 -9.57 -9.45
C TRP A 18 -6.67 -10.63 -9.41
N VAL A 19 -7.50 -10.56 -8.38
CA VAL A 19 -8.68 -11.43 -8.25
C VAL A 19 -9.96 -10.59 -8.23
N PRO A 20 -11.07 -11.10 -8.79
CA PRO A 20 -12.29 -10.32 -8.93
C PRO A 20 -13.03 -10.11 -7.60
N SER A 21 -12.72 -10.89 -6.56
CA SER A 21 -13.32 -10.75 -5.22
C SER A 21 -12.38 -11.22 -4.11
N ALA A 22 -12.54 -10.64 -2.91
CA ALA A 22 -11.75 -11.03 -1.73
C ALA A 22 -11.94 -12.50 -1.33
N SER A 23 -13.08 -13.11 -1.67
CA SER A 23 -13.36 -14.53 -1.46
C SER A 23 -12.50 -15.47 -2.31
N GLN A 24 -11.89 -14.97 -3.38
CA GLN A 24 -11.01 -15.74 -4.26
C GLN A 24 -9.53 -15.60 -3.89
N ILE A 25 -9.20 -14.82 -2.86
CA ILE A 25 -7.84 -14.73 -2.33
C ILE A 25 -7.45 -16.11 -1.78
N PRO A 26 -6.36 -16.73 -2.27
CA PRO A 26 -5.89 -18.00 -1.75
C PRO A 26 -5.56 -17.87 -0.27
N ARG A 27 -5.97 -18.86 0.52
CA ARG A 27 -5.57 -18.91 1.93
C ARG A 27 -4.07 -19.16 2.01
N PRO A 28 -3.34 -18.47 2.91
CA PRO A 28 -1.93 -18.74 3.14
C PRO A 28 -1.71 -20.22 3.46
N GLN A 29 -0.82 -20.87 2.71
CA GLN A 29 -0.38 -22.23 2.97
C GLN A 29 1.09 -22.21 3.38
N GLN A 30 1.44 -22.99 4.40
CA GLN A 30 2.82 -23.05 4.87
C GLN A 30 3.72 -23.64 3.78
N GLY A 31 4.79 -22.91 3.42
CA GLY A 31 5.71 -23.30 2.35
C GLY A 31 5.29 -22.88 0.93
N ALA A 32 4.15 -22.21 0.76
CA ALA A 32 3.82 -21.57 -0.51
C ALA A 32 4.68 -20.31 -0.72
N GLU A 33 5.03 -20.05 -1.98
CA GLU A 33 5.71 -18.82 -2.36
C GLU A 33 4.80 -17.60 -2.07
N PRO A 34 5.33 -16.52 -1.47
CA PRO A 34 4.55 -15.35 -1.15
C PRO A 34 4.09 -14.63 -2.42
N ALA A 35 2.81 -14.26 -2.47
CA ALA A 35 2.19 -13.51 -3.56
C ALA A 35 1.22 -12.47 -3.00
N MET A 36 0.92 -11.45 -3.78
CA MET A 36 -0.10 -10.45 -3.45
C MET A 36 -1.33 -10.63 -4.33
N TYR A 37 -2.50 -10.49 -3.73
CA TYR A 37 -3.79 -10.66 -4.41
C TYR A 37 -4.67 -9.42 -4.24
N PRO A 38 -4.45 -8.36 -5.04
CA PRO A 38 -5.25 -7.16 -4.96
C PRO A 38 -6.66 -7.39 -5.51
N VAL A 39 -7.62 -6.66 -4.93
CA VAL A 39 -9.04 -6.71 -5.27
C VAL A 39 -9.58 -5.30 -5.37
N TRP A 40 -10.26 -5.00 -6.47
CA TRP A 40 -11.05 -3.78 -6.58
C TRP A 40 -12.26 -3.85 -5.64
N LEU A 41 -12.30 -2.95 -4.66
CA LEU A 41 -13.49 -2.70 -3.86
C LEU A 41 -14.38 -1.71 -4.60
N MET A 42 -15.60 -2.15 -4.88
CA MET A 42 -16.63 -1.36 -5.54
C MET A 42 -17.60 -0.83 -4.49
N ASP A 43 -18.11 0.38 -4.66
CA ASP A 43 -19.22 0.90 -3.86
C ASP A 43 -20.56 0.28 -4.29
N SER A 44 -21.66 0.70 -3.64
CA SER A 44 -23.01 0.20 -3.93
C SER A 44 -23.52 0.54 -5.34
N LEU A 45 -22.86 1.47 -6.04
CA LEU A 45 -23.20 1.88 -7.40
C LEU A 45 -22.31 1.19 -8.45
N GLY A 46 -21.39 0.31 -8.02
CA GLY A 46 -20.45 -0.36 -8.91
C GLY A 46 -19.29 0.55 -9.32
N VAL A 47 -18.95 1.54 -8.50
CA VAL A 47 -17.85 2.49 -8.73
C VAL A 47 -16.62 2.05 -7.94
N ARG A 48 -15.43 2.11 -8.54
CA ARG A 48 -14.17 1.63 -7.92
C ARG A 48 -13.77 2.53 -6.75
N ALA A 49 -14.06 2.15 -5.52
CA ALA A 49 -13.78 3.00 -4.34
C ALA A 49 -12.36 2.85 -3.79
N SER A 50 -11.79 1.63 -3.84
CA SER A 50 -10.50 1.32 -3.21
C SER A 50 -9.91 0.02 -3.76
N VAL A 51 -8.64 -0.26 -3.48
CA VAL A 51 -8.04 -1.58 -3.66
C VAL A 51 -7.78 -2.20 -2.29
N PHE A 52 -8.28 -3.42 -2.10
CA PHE A 52 -7.92 -4.25 -0.97
C PHE A 52 -6.76 -5.15 -1.35
N VAL A 53 -5.71 -5.20 -0.52
CA VAL A 53 -4.67 -6.21 -0.62
C VAL A 53 -4.19 -6.60 0.77
N SER A 54 -3.86 -7.88 0.98
CA SER A 54 -3.31 -8.38 2.24
C SER A 54 -1.78 -8.34 2.23
N CYS A 55 -1.19 -8.09 3.40
CA CYS A 55 0.24 -8.25 3.62
C CYS A 55 0.63 -9.72 3.45
N PRO A 56 1.57 -10.07 2.55
CA PRO A 56 1.93 -11.45 2.25
C PRO A 56 2.63 -12.17 3.43
N ILE A 57 3.04 -11.43 4.47
CA ILE A 57 3.76 -11.97 5.63
C ILE A 57 2.85 -12.20 6.83
N CYS A 58 1.89 -11.31 7.08
CA CYS A 58 1.07 -11.34 8.30
C CYS A 58 -0.44 -11.19 8.06
N ASP A 59 -0.86 -11.19 6.79
CA ASP A 59 -2.25 -11.11 6.34
C ASP A 59 -3.03 -9.88 6.85
N ALA A 60 -2.31 -8.84 7.32
CA ALA A 60 -2.92 -7.57 7.67
C ALA A 60 -3.38 -6.84 6.41
N PRO A 61 -4.53 -6.13 6.44
CA PRO A 61 -4.97 -5.33 5.31
C PRO A 61 -3.98 -4.19 5.05
N LEU A 62 -3.55 -4.08 3.80
CA LEU A 62 -2.86 -2.93 3.24
C LEU A 62 -3.92 -2.10 2.52
N GLY A 63 -4.39 -1.03 3.15
CA GLY A 63 -5.41 -0.17 2.56
C GLY A 63 -4.83 0.65 1.41
N LEU A 64 -5.44 0.56 0.23
CA LEU A 64 -5.09 1.39 -0.92
C LEU A 64 -6.36 2.15 -1.34
N SER A 65 -6.33 3.46 -1.21
CA SER A 65 -7.49 4.33 -1.48
C SER A 65 -7.03 5.59 -2.21
N PRO A 66 -7.87 6.18 -3.07
CA PRO A 66 -7.54 7.44 -3.72
C PRO A 66 -7.37 8.53 -2.66
N GLY A 67 -6.38 9.40 -2.84
CA GLY A 67 -6.06 10.50 -1.94
C GLY A 67 -6.94 11.74 -2.15
N SER A 68 -7.72 11.79 -3.24
CA SER A 68 -8.60 12.91 -3.56
C SER A 68 -9.83 12.49 -4.38
N ILE A 69 -10.84 13.36 -4.41
CA ILE A 69 -12.04 13.19 -5.26
C ILE A 69 -11.66 13.15 -6.75
N HIS A 70 -10.69 13.96 -7.18
CA HIS A 70 -10.24 13.98 -8.57
C HIS A 70 -9.59 12.65 -8.99
N GLU A 71 -8.79 12.07 -8.11
CA GLU A 71 -8.18 10.75 -8.33
C GLU A 71 -9.24 9.65 -8.39
N GLN A 72 -10.22 9.70 -7.48
CA GLN A 72 -11.39 8.82 -7.49
C GLN A 72 -12.18 8.90 -8.81
N GLU A 73 -12.42 10.10 -9.35
CA GLU A 73 -13.06 10.28 -10.66
C GLU A 73 -12.22 9.72 -11.80
N GLY A 74 -10.89 9.81 -11.71
CA GLY A 74 -9.96 9.19 -12.64
C GLY A 74 -10.11 7.67 -12.66
N TRP A 75 -10.09 7.03 -11.48
CA TRP A 75 -10.22 5.58 -11.30
C TRP A 75 -11.56 5.03 -11.86
N ASN A 76 -12.59 5.86 -11.85
CA ASN A 76 -13.91 5.49 -12.37
C ASN A 76 -13.94 5.42 -13.90
N LYS A 77 -13.16 6.27 -14.57
CA LYS A 77 -13.09 6.32 -16.04
C LYS A 77 -12.16 5.24 -16.58
N VAL A 78 -10.99 5.09 -15.96
CA VAL A 78 -9.95 4.14 -16.36
C VAL A 78 -9.37 3.54 -15.07
N PRO A 79 -9.24 2.20 -14.96
CA PRO A 79 -8.49 1.61 -13.85
C PRO A 79 -7.09 2.25 -13.79
N PRO A 80 -6.66 2.78 -12.63
CA PRO A 80 -5.33 3.35 -12.53
C PRO A 80 -4.29 2.24 -12.71
N GLU A 81 -3.14 2.61 -13.29
CA GLU A 81 -1.94 1.80 -13.12
C GLU A 81 -1.59 1.82 -11.63
N VAL A 82 -1.59 0.66 -10.98
CA VAL A 82 -1.20 0.59 -9.58
C VAL A 82 0.30 0.76 -9.51
N TYR A 83 0.74 1.87 -8.92
CA TYR A 83 2.14 2.11 -8.59
C TYR A 83 2.20 2.84 -7.25
N MET A 84 2.43 2.10 -6.17
CA MET A 84 2.39 2.71 -4.84
C MET A 84 3.24 2.02 -3.79
N MET A 85 3.76 2.82 -2.88
CA MET A 85 4.51 2.36 -1.73
C MET A 85 3.62 2.32 -0.49
N VAL A 86 3.54 1.16 0.17
CA VAL A 86 2.71 0.94 1.36
C VAL A 86 3.49 0.18 2.43
N GLY A 87 3.35 0.64 3.68
CA GLY A 87 3.86 -0.06 4.86
C GLY A 87 2.77 -0.90 5.51
N CYS A 88 3.14 -2.07 6.05
CA CYS A 88 2.24 -2.85 6.88
C CYS A 88 2.16 -2.24 8.28
N SER A 89 0.95 -2.11 8.82
CA SER A 89 0.74 -1.60 10.19
C SER A 89 0.98 -2.65 11.28
N ARG A 90 1.08 -3.94 10.92
CA ARG A 90 1.27 -5.06 11.87
C ARG A 90 2.67 -5.66 11.87
N CYS A 91 3.43 -5.55 10.79
CA CYS A 91 4.79 -6.05 10.71
C CYS A 91 5.71 -5.00 10.08
N SER A 92 7.01 -5.23 10.10
CA SER A 92 8.00 -4.30 9.50
C SER A 92 8.04 -4.33 7.96
N GLY A 93 7.08 -4.98 7.31
CA GLY A 93 7.01 -5.11 5.86
C GLY A 93 6.69 -3.77 5.20
N SER A 94 7.51 -3.38 4.23
CA SER A 94 7.24 -2.25 3.33
C SER A 94 7.26 -2.75 1.89
N TYR A 95 6.35 -2.26 1.06
CA TYR A 95 6.14 -2.78 -0.27
C TYR A 95 6.00 -1.66 -1.29
N LEU A 96 6.63 -1.79 -2.45
CA LEU A 96 6.22 -1.08 -3.67
C LEU A 96 5.39 -2.04 -4.50
N ILE A 97 4.13 -1.71 -4.76
CA ILE A 97 3.19 -2.55 -5.50
C ILE A 97 3.01 -1.95 -6.89
N GLU A 98 3.23 -2.77 -7.91
CA GLU A 98 2.93 -2.53 -9.32
C GLU A 98 1.77 -3.46 -9.77
N ASP A 99 1.24 -3.26 -10.98
CA ASP A 99 0.12 -4.07 -11.50
C ASP A 99 0.40 -5.58 -11.57
N THR A 100 1.64 -5.98 -11.86
CA THR A 100 2.00 -7.39 -12.08
C THR A 100 3.04 -7.93 -11.09
N ARG A 101 3.63 -7.05 -10.28
CA ARG A 101 4.68 -7.40 -9.31
C ARG A 101 4.71 -6.45 -8.15
N ALA A 102 5.25 -6.91 -7.03
CA ALA A 102 5.51 -6.08 -5.87
C ALA A 102 6.92 -6.34 -5.36
N TYR A 103 7.53 -5.31 -4.80
CA TYR A 103 8.86 -5.37 -4.23
C TYR A 103 8.77 -5.26 -2.72
N CYS A 104 9.28 -6.25 -1.99
CA CYS A 104 9.50 -6.14 -0.56
C CYS A 104 10.73 -5.27 -0.32
N LEU A 105 10.57 -4.20 0.46
CA LEU A 105 11.57 -3.16 0.64
C LEU A 105 12.13 -3.15 2.05
N SER A 106 13.41 -2.80 2.16
CA SER A 106 14.06 -2.37 3.40
C SER A 106 14.60 -0.95 3.24
N LEU A 107 14.44 -0.11 4.25
CA LEU A 107 14.94 1.28 4.27
C LEU A 107 16.46 1.35 4.51
N LEU A 108 17.11 2.29 3.80
CA LEU A 108 18.54 2.60 3.93
C LEU A 108 18.79 4.04 4.43
N PRO A 109 19.74 4.25 5.36
CA PRO A 109 20.29 3.22 6.24
C PRO A 109 19.17 2.64 7.11
N ALA A 110 19.35 1.43 7.65
CA ALA A 110 18.38 0.82 8.55
C ALA A 110 18.03 1.80 9.67
N GLN A 111 16.82 2.37 9.63
CA GLN A 111 16.44 3.40 10.58
C GLN A 111 16.28 2.73 11.94
N THR A 112 17.08 3.17 12.92
CA THR A 112 16.79 2.90 14.32
C THR A 112 15.42 3.51 14.62
N THR A 113 14.52 2.70 15.17
CA THR A 113 13.16 3.10 15.54
C THR A 113 13.23 4.35 16.42
N ARG A 114 13.00 5.55 15.85
CA ARG A 114 12.89 6.78 16.64
C ARG A 114 11.61 6.67 17.45
N SER A 115 11.75 6.33 18.74
CA SER A 115 10.65 6.22 19.71
C SER A 115 9.94 7.55 20.02
N SER A 116 10.30 8.66 19.38
CA SER A 116 9.59 9.92 19.52
C SER A 116 9.54 10.67 18.20
N VAL A 117 8.37 10.67 17.57
CA VAL A 117 8.00 11.76 16.67
C VAL A 117 7.50 12.87 17.61
N PRO A 118 8.24 13.98 17.81
CA PRO A 118 7.65 15.13 18.47
C PRO A 118 6.49 15.57 17.59
N ARG A 119 5.26 15.46 18.12
CA ARG A 119 4.09 16.05 17.48
C ARG A 119 4.37 17.55 17.41
N PHE A 120 4.69 18.06 16.22
CA PHE A 120 4.71 19.50 16.00
C PHE A 120 3.27 19.97 16.22
N VAL A 121 3.07 20.77 17.28
CA VAL A 121 1.80 21.44 17.52
C VAL A 121 1.63 22.40 16.35
N VAL A 122 0.63 22.14 15.50
CA VAL A 122 0.23 23.05 14.42
C VAL A 122 -0.03 24.40 15.08
N ALA A 123 0.70 25.44 14.69
CA ALA A 123 0.48 26.78 15.18
C ALA A 123 -0.98 27.16 14.89
N LYS A 124 -1.74 27.55 15.93
CA LYS A 124 -3.09 28.09 15.74
C LYS A 124 -3.00 29.24 14.73
N GLY A 125 -3.78 29.15 13.65
CA GLY A 125 -3.88 30.24 12.68
C GLY A 125 -4.24 31.54 13.37
N GLN A 126 -3.61 32.64 12.96
CA GLN A 126 -3.94 33.98 13.46
C GLN A 126 -5.40 34.27 13.13
N GLU A 127 -6.20 34.59 14.16
CA GLU A 127 -7.54 35.12 13.97
C GLU A 127 -7.45 36.43 13.18
N PRO A 128 -8.38 36.67 12.23
CA PRO A 128 -8.39 37.91 11.48
C PRO A 128 -8.64 39.08 12.43
N VAL A 129 -7.73 40.05 12.41
CA VAL A 129 -7.90 41.32 13.11
C VAL A 129 -9.12 42.01 12.51
N SER A 130 -10.09 42.30 13.39
CA SER A 130 -11.33 43.02 13.07
C SER A 130 -11.07 44.49 12.75
#